data_AF-A0A4R9GHD4-F1
#
_entry.id   AF-A0A4R9GHD4-F1
#
_cell.length_a   1.000
_cell.length_b   1.000
_cell.length_c   1.000
_cell.angle_alpha   90.00
_cell.angle_beta   90.00
_cell.angle_gamma   90.00
#
_symmetry.space_group_name_H-M   'P 1'
#
loop_
_entity.id
_entity.type
_entity.pdbx_description
1 polymer ?
#
loop_
_entity_poly.entity_id
_entity_poly.type
_entity_poly.pdbx_seq_one_letter_code
_entity_poly.pdbx_strand_id
1 'polypeptide(L)'
;MRPKLPPFSYSDRRLLPFFGWILVLATIFICGVFLFRFLPSDLMRVQANFAAKEGCSCLFVVRAEETYCKDYAKVFYSPDIWKADSESLTVGFVSMTGKFEAKAKLVSRENGCRLTSNVKD
;
A
#
# COMPACT_ATOMS: atom_id res chain seq x y z
N MET A 1 -45.99 7.26 42.67
CA MET A 1 -44.84 6.37 42.99
C MET A 1 -43.72 6.67 42.01
N ARG A 2 -42.54 7.10 42.46
CA ARG A 2 -41.40 7.30 41.55
C ARG A 2 -40.63 5.99 41.40
N PRO A 3 -40.36 5.51 40.17
CA PRO A 3 -39.53 4.32 39.99
C PRO A 3 -38.11 4.62 40.47
N LYS A 4 -37.61 3.79 41.39
CA LYS A 4 -36.20 3.79 41.77
C LYS A 4 -35.44 3.13 40.63
N LEU A 5 -34.68 3.91 39.86
CA LEU A 5 -33.71 3.38 38.91
C LEU A 5 -32.66 2.56 39.69
N PRO A 6 -32.22 1.40 39.18
CA PRO A 6 -31.19 0.62 39.84
C PRO A 6 -29.90 1.45 39.93
N PRO A 7 -29.17 1.38 41.06
CA PRO A 7 -27.87 2.05 41.16
C PRO A 7 -26.93 1.40 40.14
N PHE A 8 -26.34 2.23 39.26
CA PHE A 8 -25.27 1.79 38.37
C PHE A 8 -24.19 1.10 39.23
N SER A 9 -24.07 -0.21 39.06
CA SER A 9 -23.19 -1.05 39.86
C SER A 9 -21.73 -0.66 39.62
N TYR A 10 -20.98 -0.50 40.71
CA TYR A 10 -19.55 -0.13 40.75
C TYR A 10 -18.63 -1.09 39.97
N SER A 11 -19.16 -2.23 39.51
CA SER A 11 -18.46 -3.26 38.73
C SER A 11 -17.99 -2.79 37.35
N ASP A 12 -18.71 -1.88 36.68
CA ASP A 12 -18.38 -1.45 35.30
C ASP A 12 -17.12 -0.58 35.22
N ARG A 13 -16.74 0.13 36.31
CA ARG A 13 -15.57 1.02 36.32
C ARG A 13 -14.23 0.28 36.27
N ARG A 14 -14.19 -1.01 36.61
CA ARG A 14 -12.96 -1.83 36.53
C ARG A 14 -12.71 -2.41 35.14
N LEU A 15 -13.75 -2.51 34.30
CA LEU A 15 -13.64 -2.96 32.91
C LEU A 15 -13.25 -1.83 31.97
N LEU A 16 -13.61 -0.59 32.30
CA LEU A 16 -13.21 0.63 31.59
C LEU A 16 -11.69 0.72 31.27
N PRO A 17 -10.76 0.52 32.22
CA PRO A 17 -9.33 0.52 31.90
C PRO A 17 -8.93 -0.64 30.99
N PHE A 18 -9.56 -1.81 31.10
CA PHE A 18 -9.28 -2.97 30.25
C PHE A 18 -9.68 -2.70 28.79
N PHE A 19 -10.88 -2.17 28.56
CA PHE A 19 -11.31 -1.74 27.22
C PHE A 19 -10.45 -0.59 26.68
N GLY A 20 -10.01 0.33 27.55
CA GLY A 20 -9.06 1.39 27.19
C GLY A 20 -7.73 0.83 26.68
N TRP A 21 -7.14 -0.14 27.39
CA TRP A 21 -5.91 -0.80 26.96
C TRP A 21 -6.08 -1.57 25.66
N ILE A 22 -7.20 -2.28 25.47
CA ILE A 22 -7.50 -2.96 24.20
C ILE A 22 -7.53 -1.96 23.04
N LEU A 23 -8.19 -0.81 23.23
CA LEU A 23 -8.29 0.21 22.18
C LEU A 23 -6.93 0.84 21.86
N VAL A 24 -6.09 1.07 22.88
CA VAL A 24 -4.71 1.53 22.70
C VAL A 24 -3.88 0.49 21.93
N LEU A 25 -3.92 -0.78 22.34
CA LEU A 25 -3.19 -1.86 21.66
C LEU A 25 -3.65 -2.06 20.22
N ALA A 26 -4.95 -2.00 19.97
CA ALA A 26 -5.51 -2.08 18.61
C ALA A 26 -5.03 -0.90 17.75
N THR A 27 -5.01 0.32 18.31
CA THR A 27 -4.52 1.51 17.59
C THR A 27 -3.03 1.37 17.26
N ILE A 28 -2.20 0.94 18.23
CA ILE A 28 -0.77 0.69 18.00
C ILE A 28 -0.58 -0.37 16.92
N PHE A 29 -1.36 -1.46 16.95
CA PHE A 29 -1.28 -2.51 15.96
C PHE A 29 -1.63 -2.00 14.55
N ILE A 30 -2.74 -1.29 14.41
CA ILE A 30 -3.17 -0.70 13.14
C ILE A 30 -2.11 0.29 12.62
N CYS A 31 -1.64 1.20 13.48
CA CYS A 31 -0.57 2.14 13.13
C CYS A 31 0.70 1.41 12.70
N GLY A 32 1.08 0.33 13.40
CA GLY A 32 2.22 -0.51 13.04
C GLY A 32 2.07 -1.11 11.65
N VAL A 33 0.92 -1.70 11.32
CA VAL A 33 0.67 -2.28 9.98
C VAL A 33 0.87 -1.24 8.87
N PHE A 34 0.36 -0.02 9.06
CA PHE A 34 0.50 1.05 8.08
C PHE A 34 1.92 1.62 8.00
N LEU A 35 2.56 1.86 9.14
CA LEU A 35 3.92 2.43 9.21
C LEU A 35 4.97 1.47 8.65
N PHE A 36 4.86 0.19 8.98
CA PHE A 36 5.81 -0.83 8.55
C PHE A 36 5.49 -1.43 7.17
N ARG A 37 4.41 -0.96 6.52
CA ARG A 37 3.91 -1.48 5.24
C ARG A 37 3.84 -3.00 5.27
N PHE A 38 3.17 -3.55 6.28
CA PHE A 38 3.05 -4.99 6.49
C PHE A 38 2.03 -5.58 5.50
N LEU A 39 2.40 -5.58 4.22
CA LEU A 39 1.68 -6.25 3.15
C LEU A 39 2.29 -7.64 2.92
N PRO A 40 1.45 -8.67 2.68
CA PRO A 40 1.92 -9.95 2.21
C PRO A 40 2.80 -9.80 0.96
N SER A 41 3.83 -10.64 0.83
CA SER A 41 4.77 -10.61 -0.29
C SER A 41 4.07 -10.67 -1.65
N ASP A 42 3.02 -11.48 -1.77
CA ASP A 42 2.26 -11.62 -3.02
C ASP A 42 1.58 -10.31 -3.42
N LEU A 43 0.99 -9.59 -2.47
CA LEU A 43 0.41 -8.27 -2.69
C LEU A 43 1.46 -7.24 -3.09
N MET A 44 2.64 -7.27 -2.45
CA MET A 44 3.76 -6.40 -2.81
C MET A 44 4.26 -6.68 -4.24
N ARG A 45 4.33 -7.95 -4.66
CA ARG A 45 4.69 -8.32 -6.03
C ARG A 45 3.66 -7.84 -7.05
N VAL A 46 2.38 -8.03 -6.76
CA VAL A 46 1.28 -7.56 -7.62
C VAL A 46 1.33 -6.04 -7.74
N GLN A 47 1.52 -5.33 -6.63
CA GLN A 47 1.65 -3.87 -6.62
C GLN A 47 2.85 -3.40 -7.45
N ALA A 48 4.02 -4.02 -7.30
CA ALA A 48 5.21 -3.71 -8.10
C ALA A 48 4.96 -3.91 -9.60
N ASN A 49 4.42 -5.06 -9.97
CA ASN A 49 4.11 -5.40 -11.37
C ASN A 49 3.07 -4.46 -11.97
N PHE A 50 1.99 -4.17 -11.24
CA PHE A 50 0.96 -3.24 -11.67
C PHE A 50 1.54 -1.85 -11.88
N ALA A 51 2.25 -1.33 -10.87
CA ALA A 51 2.81 0.01 -10.93
C ALA A 51 3.84 0.17 -12.06
N ALA A 52 4.67 -0.84 -12.31
CA ALA A 52 5.60 -0.83 -13.43
C ALA A 52 4.87 -0.80 -14.78
N LYS A 53 3.84 -1.63 -14.97
CA LYS A 53 3.12 -1.72 -16.25
C LYS A 53 2.27 -0.48 -16.53
N GLU A 54 1.45 -0.08 -15.57
CA GLU A 54 0.55 1.06 -15.69
C GLU A 54 1.33 2.38 -15.68
N GLY A 55 2.35 2.50 -14.82
CA GLY A 55 3.25 3.66 -14.81
C GLY A 55 4.00 3.82 -16.13
N CYS A 56 4.50 2.73 -16.72
CA CYS A 56 5.15 2.76 -18.03
C CYS A 56 4.18 3.22 -19.12
N SER A 57 2.97 2.68 -19.13
CA SER A 57 1.97 3.05 -20.13
C SER A 57 1.55 4.52 -19.98
N CYS A 58 1.39 5.00 -18.74
CA CYS A 58 1.12 6.41 -18.46
C CYS A 58 2.24 7.33 -18.97
N LEU A 59 3.50 7.00 -18.71
CA LEU A 59 4.65 7.81 -19.11
C LEU A 59 4.88 7.81 -20.63
N PHE A 60 4.85 6.65 -21.28
CA PHE A 60 5.31 6.53 -22.67
C PHE A 60 4.19 6.49 -23.71
N VAL A 61 3.01 5.96 -23.35
CA VAL A 61 1.83 5.92 -24.25
C VAL A 61 1.01 7.18 -24.09
N VAL A 62 0.60 7.49 -22.86
CA VAL A 62 -0.25 8.66 -22.56
C VAL A 62 0.58 9.95 -22.52
N ARG A 63 1.88 9.87 -22.19
CA ARG A 63 2.80 11.01 -22.08
C ARG A 63 2.38 12.01 -21.01
N ALA A 64 1.80 11.51 -19.92
CA ALA A 64 1.48 12.33 -18.76
C ALA A 64 2.74 12.61 -17.91
N GLU A 65 2.63 13.59 -17.02
CA GLU A 65 3.71 13.94 -16.09
C GLU A 65 4.01 12.80 -15.12
N GLU A 66 5.28 12.71 -14.69
CA GLU A 66 5.75 11.66 -13.80
C GLU A 66 5.00 11.63 -12.46
N THR A 67 4.69 12.80 -11.90
CA THR A 67 3.93 12.95 -10.65
C THR A 67 2.54 12.34 -10.79
N TYR A 68 1.83 12.68 -11.87
CA TYR A 68 0.53 12.10 -12.18
C TYR A 68 0.62 10.58 -12.36
N CYS A 69 1.63 10.09 -13.10
CA CYS A 69 1.78 8.66 -13.33
C CYS A 69 2.12 7.87 -12.06
N LYS A 70 2.88 8.45 -11.13
CA LYS A 70 3.15 7.85 -9.81
C LYS A 70 1.88 7.73 -8.98
N ASP A 71 1.04 8.76 -8.99
CA ASP A 71 -0.23 8.73 -8.27
C ASP A 71 -1.26 7.81 -8.92
N TYR A 72 -1.31 7.77 -10.26
CA TYR A 72 -2.17 6.84 -11.00
C TYR A 72 -1.78 5.37 -10.77
N ALA A 73 -0.48 5.07 -10.75
CA ALA A 73 0.04 3.72 -10.54
C ALA A 73 -0.02 3.24 -9.08
N LYS A 74 -0.46 4.09 -8.15
CA LYS A 74 -0.52 3.80 -6.71
C LYS A 74 -1.74 2.92 -6.38
N VAL A 75 -1.48 1.75 -5.81
CA VAL A 75 -2.54 0.89 -5.25
C VAL A 75 -2.68 1.12 -3.74
N PHE A 76 -1.61 0.84 -2.99
CA PHE A 76 -1.56 1.02 -1.53
C PHE A 76 -0.57 2.13 -1.15
N TYR A 77 0.64 2.03 -1.68
CA TYR A 77 1.75 2.92 -1.36
C TYR A 77 2.32 3.53 -2.63
N SER A 78 2.85 4.74 -2.49
CA SER A 78 3.65 5.35 -3.55
C SER A 78 4.97 4.57 -3.70
N PRO A 79 5.46 4.38 -4.92
CA PRO A 79 6.70 3.63 -5.17
C PRO A 79 7.92 4.33 -4.58
N ASP A 80 8.79 3.55 -3.95
CA ASP A 80 10.05 4.05 -3.37
C ASP A 80 11.13 4.22 -4.45
N ILE A 81 11.07 3.39 -5.48
CA ILE A 81 11.95 3.46 -6.65
C ILE A 81 11.08 3.72 -7.88
N TRP A 82 11.44 4.74 -8.63
CA TRP A 82 10.82 5.06 -9.92
C TRP A 82 11.91 5.52 -10.88
N LYS A 83 12.35 4.62 -11.77
CA LYS A 83 13.43 4.87 -12.72
C LYS A 83 12.92 4.68 -14.14
N ALA A 84 12.73 5.79 -14.83
CA ALA A 84 12.35 5.82 -16.24
C ALA A 84 13.61 5.91 -17.12
N ASP A 85 13.74 4.97 -18.05
CA ASP A 85 14.70 5.00 -19.16
C ASP A 85 13.97 5.50 -20.43
N SER A 86 14.62 5.44 -21.60
CA SER A 86 14.02 5.89 -22.88
C SER A 86 12.71 5.19 -23.25
N GLU A 87 12.57 3.90 -22.91
CA GLU A 87 11.38 3.09 -23.26
C GLU A 87 11.02 2.06 -22.16
N SER A 88 11.53 2.23 -20.95
CA SER A 88 11.22 1.31 -19.87
C SER A 88 11.07 2.02 -18.54
N LEU A 89 10.23 1.48 -17.68
CA LEU A 89 10.06 1.93 -16.31
C LEU A 89 10.40 0.79 -15.36
N THR A 90 11.25 1.09 -14.39
CA THR A 90 11.53 0.21 -13.25
C THR A 90 10.93 0.81 -12.00
N VAL A 91 10.09 0.03 -11.32
CA VAL A 91 9.38 0.44 -10.10
C VAL A 91 9.74 -0.51 -8.97
N GLY A 92 9.98 0.04 -7.79
CA GLY A 92 10.35 -0.75 -6.62
C GLY A 92 9.67 -0.29 -5.34
N PHE A 93 9.43 -1.25 -4.47
CA PHE A 93 8.85 -1.07 -3.16
C PHE A 93 9.72 -1.74 -2.09
N VAL A 94 9.98 -1.02 -1.01
CA VAL A 94 10.68 -1.52 0.16
C VAL A 94 9.66 -1.72 1.28
N SER A 95 9.68 -2.91 1.87
CA SER A 95 8.88 -3.26 3.03
C SER A 95 9.69 -4.09 4.01
N MET A 96 9.12 -4.42 5.17
CA MET A 96 9.76 -5.31 6.13
C MET A 96 10.00 -6.73 5.60
N THR A 97 9.18 -7.18 4.64
CA THR A 97 9.29 -8.54 4.08
C THR A 97 10.30 -8.64 2.95
N GLY A 98 10.84 -7.52 2.47
CA GLY A 98 11.86 -7.51 1.41
C GLY A 98 11.74 -6.30 0.48
N LYS A 99 12.50 -6.38 -0.61
CA LYS A 99 12.49 -5.42 -1.71
C LYS A 99 11.80 -6.06 -2.91
N PHE A 100 10.83 -5.37 -3.47
CA PHE A 100 10.03 -5.86 -4.59
C PHE A 100 10.19 -4.91 -5.76
N GLU A 101 10.89 -5.34 -6.81
CA GLU A 101 11.20 -4.52 -7.98
C GLU A 101 10.68 -5.17 -9.27
N ALA A 102 9.98 -4.40 -10.09
CA ALA A 102 9.45 -4.84 -11.37
C ALA A 102 9.86 -3.86 -12.48
N LYS A 103 10.12 -4.40 -13.67
CA LYS A 103 10.45 -3.60 -14.86
C LYS A 103 9.45 -3.87 -15.96
N ALA A 104 8.95 -2.81 -16.57
CA ALA A 104 8.15 -2.87 -17.79
C ALA A 104 8.82 -2.09 -18.92
N LYS A 105 8.66 -2.57 -20.15
CA LYS A 105 9.16 -1.92 -21.36
C LYS A 105 8.00 -1.62 -22.30
N LEU A 106 8.05 -0.48 -22.97
CA LEU A 106 7.15 -0.13 -24.05
C LEU A 106 7.35 -1.10 -25.22
N VAL A 107 6.25 -1.70 -25.69
CA VAL A 107 6.25 -2.57 -26.88
C VAL A 107 5.86 -1.76 -28.11
N SER A 108 4.72 -1.09 -28.03
CA SER A 108 4.26 -0.12 -29.02
C SER A 108 3.22 0.79 -28.36
N ARG A 109 2.83 1.89 -29.03
CA ARG A 109 1.74 2.73 -28.52
C ARG A 109 0.40 1.99 -28.45
N GLU A 110 0.14 1.09 -29.40
CA GLU A 110 -1.12 0.31 -29.46
C GLU A 110 -1.15 -0.81 -28.42
N ASN A 111 -0.02 -1.48 -28.20
CA ASN A 111 0.08 -2.63 -27.29
C ASN A 111 0.52 -2.23 -25.86
N GLY A 112 0.87 -0.97 -25.66
CA GLY A 112 1.34 -0.42 -24.40
C GLY A 112 2.65 -1.04 -23.90
N CYS A 113 2.79 -1.08 -22.57
CA CYS A 113 3.94 -1.68 -21.93
C CYS A 113 3.71 -3.12 -21.48
N ARG A 114 4.78 -3.93 -21.50
CA ARG A 114 4.80 -5.29 -20.97
C ARG A 114 5.88 -5.45 -19.91
N LEU A 115 5.61 -6.31 -18.93
CA LEU A 115 6.58 -6.69 -17.90
C LEU A 115 7.72 -7.48 -18.55
N THR A 116 8.96 -7.08 -18.26
CA THR A 116 10.18 -7.73 -18.79
C THR A 116 10.96 -8.48 -17.72
N SER A 117 10.79 -8.12 -16.44
CA SER A 117 11.31 -8.88 -15.32
C SER A 117 10.22 -9.01 -14.26
N ASN A 118 9.89 -10.25 -13.90
CA ASN A 118 9.12 -10.50 -12.70
C ASN A 118 9.95 -10.20 -11.46
N VAL A 119 9.25 -9.80 -10.39
CA VAL A 119 9.85 -9.43 -9.12
C VAL A 119 10.81 -10.50 -8.61
N LYS A 120 12.09 -10.13 -8.44
CA LYS A 120 13.11 -10.95 -7.81
C LYS A 120 13.02 -10.78 -6.29
N ASP A 121 13.08 -11.89 -5.58
CA ASP A 121 13.11 -11.99 -4.11
C ASP A 121 14.48 -11.60 -3.53
#